data_AF-A0A0Q1C7Q2-F1
#
_entry.id   AF-A0A0Q1C7Q2-F1
#
_cell.length_a   1.000
_cell.length_b   1.000
_cell.length_c   1.000
_cell.angle_alpha   90.00
_cell.angle_beta   90.00
_cell.angle_gamma   90.00
#
_symmetry.space_group_name_H-M   'P 1'
#
loop_
_entity.id
_entity.type
_entity.pdbx_description
1 polymer ?
#
loop_
_entity_poly.entity_id
_entity_poly.type
_entity_poly.pdbx_seq_one_letter_code
_entity_poly.pdbx_strand_id
1 'polypeptide(L)'
;MKLSKSTGEFQEVLEIDENIHRLVGNLELLAFINPLNIAQERKQFFKEKYKYNPQFKYRKVRFDTYKLHRLFFSQRLKDIDDKVIRDLYKDVVYTYSGMVQCIETISQPDNRFYFNSLRFYGTPTDKMVENAKFILHHREDDESAFAKAEPQLSTEQAIQFFEDYKKEYGFNFAIKTSSAMSAAAMVSNKDRALILKKNHQFSQHQLNVLAHHEIGVHLVTTFNAIEQPLKVFGNGFPNNVETQEGLAVFAEYMSGNLTVSRLRELAYRVIATDSLIKGNDFTETFNLIHNQYGLDRERAFNITLRVHRGGGFTKDALYLSGLQKIYNRHQAGENMESLLMGKCSLEYLPSVKRLQEVGLAKPITFKCKSYNFNNNKDQRVEWILQNLK
;
A
#
# COMPACT_ATOMS: atom_id res chain seq x y z
N MET A 1 36.00 -3.60 -2.55
CA MET A 1 36.99 -2.61 -3.02
C MET A 1 36.75 -2.31 -4.50
N LYS A 2 35.81 -1.39 -4.82
CA LYS A 2 35.58 -0.80 -6.17
C LYS A 2 34.52 0.33 -6.15
N LEU A 3 34.44 1.11 -5.07
CA LEU A 3 33.47 2.22 -4.94
C LEU A 3 34.04 3.61 -5.26
N SER A 4 35.32 3.72 -5.68
CA SER A 4 36.01 5.02 -5.80
C SER A 4 36.10 5.59 -7.23
N LYS A 5 35.58 4.90 -8.26
CA LYS A 5 35.52 5.43 -9.64
C LYS A 5 34.14 5.91 -10.08
N SER A 6 33.06 5.49 -9.42
CA SER A 6 31.67 5.78 -9.86
C SER A 6 31.10 7.10 -9.33
N THR A 7 31.69 7.72 -8.31
CA THR A 7 31.15 8.95 -7.71
C THR A 7 31.31 10.17 -8.60
N GLY A 8 32.27 10.19 -9.54
CA GLY A 8 32.46 11.30 -10.46
C GLY A 8 31.52 11.28 -11.68
N GLU A 9 31.11 10.10 -12.14
CA GLU A 9 30.33 9.91 -13.39
C GLU A 9 28.82 10.07 -13.19
N PHE A 10 28.32 9.89 -11.96
CA PHE A 10 26.89 10.00 -11.64
C PHE A 10 26.61 10.98 -10.50
N GLN A 11 27.48 11.97 -10.32
CA GLN A 11 27.39 12.95 -9.24
C GLN A 11 26.05 13.72 -9.31
N GLU A 12 25.62 14.08 -10.51
CA GLU A 12 24.36 14.78 -10.79
C GLU A 12 23.15 13.95 -10.35
N VAL A 13 23.20 12.62 -10.56
CA VAL A 13 22.12 11.71 -10.13
C VAL A 13 22.01 11.71 -8.61
N LEU A 14 23.15 11.60 -7.90
CA LEU A 14 23.18 11.61 -6.43
C LEU A 14 22.66 12.93 -5.86
N GLU A 15 23.04 14.06 -6.46
CA GLU A 15 22.58 15.38 -6.03
C GLU A 15 21.07 15.56 -6.25
N ILE A 16 20.55 15.17 -7.42
CA ILE A 16 19.13 15.25 -7.74
C ILE A 16 18.33 14.33 -6.82
N ASP A 17 18.81 13.12 -6.57
CA ASP A 17 18.18 12.15 -5.70
C ASP A 17 18.06 12.65 -4.24
N GLU A 18 19.14 13.18 -3.68
CA GLU A 18 19.13 13.79 -2.34
C GLU A 18 18.24 15.04 -2.27
N ASN A 19 18.21 15.86 -3.32
CA ASN A 19 17.28 16.98 -3.41
C ASN A 19 15.83 16.52 -3.38
N ILE A 20 15.46 15.53 -4.20
CA ILE A 20 14.11 14.97 -4.23
C ILE A 20 13.78 14.35 -2.88
N HIS A 21 14.69 13.60 -2.26
CA HIS A 21 14.48 12.98 -0.96
C HIS A 21 14.10 14.02 0.11
N ARG A 22 14.80 15.16 0.16
CA ARG A 22 14.48 16.26 1.08
C ARG A 22 13.08 16.85 0.83
N LEU A 23 12.63 16.93 -0.41
CA LEU A 23 11.28 17.41 -0.75
C LEU A 23 10.19 16.41 -0.37
N VAL A 24 10.46 15.11 -0.55
CA VAL A 24 9.51 14.03 -0.26
C VAL A 24 9.30 13.80 1.24
N GLY A 25 10.28 14.10 2.09
CA GLY A 25 10.24 13.81 3.53
C GLY A 25 9.03 14.37 4.31
N ASN A 26 8.30 15.34 3.74
CA ASN A 26 7.08 15.91 4.33
C ASN A 26 5.77 15.43 3.67
N LEU A 27 5.84 14.54 2.68
CA LEU A 27 4.71 14.09 1.86
C LEU A 27 4.22 12.71 2.32
N GLU A 28 3.42 12.69 3.39
CA GLU A 28 2.73 11.47 3.85
C GLU A 28 1.22 11.61 3.62
N LEU A 29 0.73 11.26 2.41
CA LEU A 29 -0.68 11.41 2.04
C LEU A 29 -1.66 10.79 3.07
N LEU A 30 -1.36 9.59 3.56
CA LEU A 30 -2.21 8.88 4.54
C LEU A 30 -2.42 9.67 5.83
N ALA A 31 -1.44 10.49 6.23
CA ALA A 31 -1.55 11.33 7.42
C ALA A 31 -2.60 12.45 7.25
N PHE A 32 -2.89 12.87 6.02
CA PHE A 32 -3.85 13.94 5.71
C PHE A 32 -5.24 13.41 5.33
N ILE A 33 -5.34 12.24 4.69
CA ILE A 33 -6.61 11.69 4.20
C ILE A 33 -7.37 10.83 5.22
N ASN A 34 -6.83 10.60 6.42
CA ASN A 34 -7.57 9.91 7.48
C ASN A 34 -8.50 10.90 8.20
N PRO A 35 -9.84 10.71 8.16
CA PRO A 35 -10.75 11.65 8.82
C PRO A 35 -10.55 11.70 10.33
N LEU A 36 -10.79 12.88 10.90
CA LEU A 36 -10.66 13.17 12.33
C LEU A 36 -11.92 12.78 13.14
N ASN A 37 -13.07 12.63 12.46
CA ASN A 37 -14.39 12.40 13.07
C ASN A 37 -15.02 11.04 12.69
N ILE A 38 -14.22 10.02 12.32
CA ILE A 38 -14.73 8.70 11.88
C ILE A 38 -15.75 8.11 12.86
N ALA A 39 -15.44 8.12 14.17
CA ALA A 39 -16.30 7.52 15.19
C ALA A 39 -17.66 8.22 15.30
N GLN A 40 -17.67 9.56 15.18
CA GLN A 40 -18.88 10.37 15.20
C GLN A 40 -19.74 10.09 13.97
N GLU A 41 -19.15 10.18 12.77
CA GLU A 41 -19.89 9.97 11.52
C GLU A 41 -20.42 8.55 11.41
N ARG A 42 -19.66 7.54 11.86
CA ARG A 42 -20.13 6.14 11.89
C ARG A 42 -21.36 5.98 12.78
N LYS A 43 -21.34 6.53 13.99
CA LYS A 43 -22.48 6.49 14.92
C LYS A 43 -23.71 7.15 14.31
N GLN A 44 -23.53 8.30 13.67
CA GLN A 44 -24.60 9.03 13.00
C GLN A 44 -25.15 8.25 11.80
N PHE A 45 -24.28 7.74 10.92
CA PHE A 45 -24.66 6.95 9.75
C PHE A 45 -25.56 5.75 10.11
N PHE A 46 -25.20 5.01 11.15
CA PHE A 46 -26.00 3.88 11.62
C PHE A 46 -27.30 4.31 12.32
N LYS A 47 -27.28 5.42 13.07
CA LYS A 47 -28.49 5.98 13.68
C LYS A 47 -29.51 6.40 12.62
N GLU A 48 -29.05 7.00 11.53
CA GLU A 48 -29.88 7.43 10.39
C GLU A 48 -30.24 6.27 9.43
N LYS A 49 -30.01 5.01 9.84
CA LYS A 49 -30.32 3.80 9.06
C LYS A 49 -29.75 3.85 7.63
N TYR A 50 -28.51 4.33 7.51
CA TYR A 50 -27.77 4.39 6.26
C TYR A 50 -28.36 5.36 5.23
N LYS A 51 -29.07 6.42 5.64
CA LYS A 51 -29.70 7.42 4.76
C LYS A 51 -29.06 8.81 4.83
N TYR A 52 -27.78 8.86 5.19
CA TYR A 52 -27.03 10.09 5.41
C TYR A 52 -25.63 9.92 4.87
N ASN A 53 -25.12 10.88 4.11
CA ASN A 53 -23.73 10.86 3.67
C ASN A 53 -22.80 11.43 4.76
N PRO A 54 -21.87 10.64 5.31
CA PRO A 54 -20.88 11.10 6.28
C PRO A 54 -20.15 12.37 5.85
N GLN A 55 -20.01 13.32 6.78
CA GLN A 55 -19.31 14.58 6.56
C GLN A 55 -17.93 14.52 7.24
N PHE A 56 -16.95 13.97 6.54
CA PHE A 56 -15.61 13.76 7.07
C PHE A 56 -14.80 15.06 7.18
N LYS A 57 -14.06 15.20 8.28
CA LYS A 57 -13.17 16.33 8.56
C LYS A 57 -11.71 15.90 8.46
N TYR A 58 -10.87 16.68 7.79
CA TYR A 58 -9.47 16.35 7.52
C TYR A 58 -8.50 17.34 8.16
N ARG A 59 -7.23 16.92 8.24
CA ARG A 59 -6.15 17.80 8.71
C ARG A 59 -5.87 18.88 7.65
N LYS A 60 -5.65 20.11 8.09
CA LYS A 60 -5.21 21.20 7.21
C LYS A 60 -3.75 21.02 6.80
N VAL A 61 -3.46 21.28 5.54
CA VAL A 61 -2.09 21.35 5.01
C VAL A 61 -1.38 22.57 5.62
N ARG A 62 -0.16 22.39 6.14
CA ARG A 62 0.61 23.43 6.84
C ARG A 62 1.91 23.82 6.12
N PHE A 63 2.05 23.49 4.85
CA PHE A 63 3.20 23.81 4.02
C PHE A 63 2.76 24.37 2.68
N ASP A 64 3.67 25.09 2.02
CA ASP A 64 3.44 25.73 0.72
C ASP A 64 3.55 24.69 -0.41
N THR A 65 2.39 24.25 -0.92
CA THR A 65 2.24 23.27 -2.00
C THR A 65 2.81 23.80 -3.32
N TYR A 66 2.56 25.07 -3.65
CA TYR A 66 3.06 25.72 -4.87
C TYR A 66 4.58 25.79 -4.88
N LYS A 67 5.20 26.15 -3.74
CA LYS A 67 6.66 26.12 -3.58
C LYS A 67 7.22 24.71 -3.79
N LEU A 68 6.58 23.67 -3.27
CA LEU A 68 7.02 22.28 -3.48
C LEU A 68 6.95 21.89 -4.96
N HIS A 69 5.88 22.24 -5.68
CA HIS A 69 5.80 22.03 -7.12
C HIS A 69 6.98 22.66 -7.86
N ARG A 70 7.26 23.93 -7.60
CA ARG A 70 8.40 24.62 -8.21
C ARG A 70 9.73 23.91 -7.91
N LEU A 71 9.93 23.45 -6.69
CA LEU A 71 11.16 22.75 -6.29
C LEU A 71 11.30 21.38 -6.96
N PHE A 72 10.20 20.65 -7.17
CA PHE A 72 10.22 19.39 -7.93
C PHE A 72 10.55 19.62 -9.41
N PHE A 73 9.96 20.64 -10.05
CA PHE A 73 10.20 20.91 -11.47
C PHE A 73 11.50 21.68 -11.75
N SER A 74 12.17 22.22 -10.72
CA SER A 74 13.48 22.86 -10.88
C SER A 74 14.66 21.88 -10.85
N GLN A 75 14.41 20.57 -10.70
CA GLN A 75 15.49 19.57 -10.74
C GLN A 75 16.15 19.58 -12.13
N ARG A 76 17.49 19.58 -12.15
CA ARG A 76 18.28 19.67 -13.39
C ARG A 76 18.40 18.32 -14.10
N LEU A 77 17.27 17.69 -14.41
CA LEU A 77 17.23 16.33 -14.96
C LEU A 77 17.97 16.20 -16.31
N LYS A 78 18.10 17.30 -17.06
CA LYS A 78 18.86 17.34 -18.32
C LYS A 78 20.35 17.03 -18.14
N ASP A 79 20.89 17.23 -16.93
CA ASP A 79 22.29 17.00 -16.59
C ASP A 79 22.55 15.49 -16.31
N ILE A 80 21.51 14.65 -16.29
CA ILE A 80 21.65 13.19 -16.22
C ILE A 80 21.86 12.66 -17.64
N ASP A 81 23.06 12.16 -17.94
CA ASP A 81 23.43 11.64 -19.26
C ASP A 81 22.69 10.35 -19.61
N ASP A 82 22.58 9.42 -18.65
CA ASP A 82 21.89 8.15 -18.86
C ASP A 82 20.38 8.36 -19.04
N LYS A 83 19.89 8.11 -20.25
CA LYS A 83 18.48 8.34 -20.61
C LYS A 83 17.51 7.54 -19.73
N VAL A 84 17.84 6.29 -19.36
CA VAL A 84 16.95 5.43 -18.57
C VAL A 84 16.82 5.97 -17.15
N ILE A 85 17.93 6.42 -16.56
CA ILE A 85 17.94 7.03 -15.22
C ILE A 85 17.24 8.39 -15.25
N ARG A 86 17.49 9.21 -16.29
CA ARG A 86 16.84 10.50 -16.47
C ARG A 86 15.32 10.37 -16.58
N ASP A 87 14.84 9.40 -17.36
CA ASP A 87 13.41 9.15 -17.53
C ASP A 87 12.77 8.65 -16.21
N LEU A 88 13.45 7.79 -15.45
CA LEU A 88 13.01 7.40 -14.10
C LEU A 88 12.82 8.64 -13.21
N TYR A 89 13.82 9.52 -13.10
CA TYR A 89 13.73 10.69 -12.24
C TYR A 89 12.69 11.73 -12.72
N LYS A 90 12.48 11.82 -14.04
CA LYS A 90 11.38 12.61 -14.62
C LYS A 90 10.04 12.10 -14.10
N ASP A 91 9.80 10.79 -14.16
CA ASP A 91 8.55 10.21 -13.70
C ASP A 91 8.40 10.27 -12.17
N VAL A 92 9.51 10.17 -11.42
CA VAL A 92 9.54 10.42 -9.96
C VAL A 92 9.09 11.85 -9.64
N VAL A 93 9.60 12.85 -10.35
CA VAL A 93 9.18 14.26 -10.19
C VAL A 93 7.68 14.42 -10.46
N TYR A 94 7.17 13.86 -11.56
CA TYR A 94 5.74 13.91 -11.87
C TYR A 94 4.90 13.19 -10.80
N THR A 95 5.37 12.05 -10.31
CA THR A 95 4.72 11.25 -9.26
C THR A 95 4.56 12.09 -7.99
N TYR A 96 5.65 12.60 -7.41
CA TYR A 96 5.56 13.35 -6.16
C TYR A 96 4.84 14.69 -6.32
N SER A 97 4.94 15.34 -7.48
CA SER A 97 4.09 16.48 -7.81
C SER A 97 2.60 16.07 -7.78
N GLY A 98 2.21 14.97 -8.41
CA GLY A 98 0.82 14.47 -8.35
C GLY A 98 0.35 14.16 -6.92
N MET A 99 1.24 13.67 -6.06
CA MET A 99 0.94 13.46 -4.64
C MET A 99 0.70 14.78 -3.90
N VAL A 100 1.47 15.84 -4.20
CA VAL A 100 1.21 17.19 -3.65
C VAL A 100 -0.16 17.69 -4.08
N GLN A 101 -0.55 17.49 -5.35
CA GLN A 101 -1.90 17.85 -5.83
C GLN A 101 -2.99 17.10 -5.08
N CYS A 102 -2.80 15.80 -4.82
CA CYS A 102 -3.72 15.03 -3.97
C CYS A 102 -3.84 15.67 -2.58
N ILE A 103 -2.73 15.94 -1.89
CA ILE A 103 -2.74 16.51 -0.54
C ILE A 103 -3.42 17.89 -0.50
N GLU A 104 -3.12 18.75 -1.47
CA GLU A 104 -3.69 20.09 -1.59
C GLU A 104 -5.21 20.08 -1.76
N THR A 105 -5.73 19.09 -2.47
CA THR A 105 -7.12 19.06 -2.93
C THR A 105 -8.05 18.22 -2.05
N ILE A 106 -7.54 17.63 -0.96
CA ILE A 106 -8.33 16.84 0.00
C ILE A 106 -9.58 17.59 0.42
N SER A 107 -10.75 16.96 0.19
CA SER A 107 -12.06 17.47 0.61
C SER A 107 -12.43 18.86 0.08
N GLN A 108 -11.83 19.29 -1.03
CA GLN A 108 -12.26 20.49 -1.75
C GLN A 108 -13.58 20.22 -2.50
N PRO A 109 -14.46 21.24 -2.64
CA PRO A 109 -15.84 21.05 -3.10
C PRO A 109 -15.99 20.68 -4.58
N ASP A 110 -14.93 20.76 -5.38
CA ASP A 110 -14.94 20.59 -6.84
C ASP A 110 -14.44 19.21 -7.30
N ASN A 111 -14.42 18.21 -6.41
CA ASN A 111 -13.95 16.85 -6.69
C ASN A 111 -12.49 16.76 -7.20
N ARG A 112 -11.67 17.82 -7.02
CA ARG A 112 -10.27 17.79 -7.48
C ARG A 112 -9.46 16.64 -6.89
N PHE A 113 -9.69 16.30 -5.62
CA PHE A 113 -9.02 15.14 -5.01
C PHE A 113 -9.30 13.85 -5.78
N TYR A 114 -10.57 13.62 -6.13
CA TYR A 114 -10.99 12.42 -6.85
C TYR A 114 -10.26 12.30 -8.19
N PHE A 115 -10.24 13.36 -9.00
CA PHE A 115 -9.51 13.35 -10.28
C PHE A 115 -8.00 13.16 -10.12
N ASN A 116 -7.40 13.77 -9.09
CA ASN A 116 -5.99 13.55 -8.77
C ASN A 116 -5.72 12.11 -8.31
N SER A 117 -6.62 11.52 -7.50
CA SER A 117 -6.54 10.12 -7.10
C SER A 117 -6.64 9.19 -8.30
N LEU A 118 -7.55 9.45 -9.24
CA LEU A 118 -7.65 8.67 -10.48
C LEU A 118 -6.37 8.75 -11.30
N ARG A 119 -5.80 9.93 -11.44
CA ARG A 119 -4.53 10.11 -12.17
C ARG A 119 -3.38 9.36 -11.49
N PHE A 120 -3.35 9.32 -10.16
CA PHE A 120 -2.25 8.75 -9.40
C PHE A 120 -2.36 7.24 -9.16
N TYR A 121 -3.57 6.74 -8.88
CA TYR A 121 -3.83 5.34 -8.53
C TYR A 121 -4.61 4.58 -9.60
N GLY A 122 -5.08 5.25 -10.65
CA GLY A 122 -5.87 4.66 -11.72
C GLY A 122 -7.34 4.43 -11.36
N THR A 123 -8.03 3.82 -12.33
CA THR A 123 -9.38 3.29 -12.21
C THR A 123 -9.33 1.75 -12.19
N PRO A 124 -10.23 1.07 -11.47
CA PRO A 124 -10.42 -0.36 -11.66
C PRO A 124 -10.83 -0.64 -13.10
N THR A 125 -10.15 -1.58 -13.74
CA THR A 125 -10.51 -2.06 -15.10
C THR A 125 -11.70 -3.02 -15.03
N ASP A 126 -12.39 -3.23 -16.15
CA ASP A 126 -13.48 -4.22 -16.23
C ASP A 126 -13.00 -5.61 -15.77
N LYS A 127 -11.80 -5.99 -16.18
CA LYS A 127 -11.12 -7.23 -15.76
C LYS A 127 -10.98 -7.32 -14.23
N MET A 128 -10.58 -6.25 -13.55
CA MET A 128 -10.49 -6.21 -12.09
C MET A 128 -11.88 -6.38 -11.45
N VAL A 129 -12.90 -5.74 -12.00
CA VAL A 129 -14.28 -5.84 -11.50
C VAL A 129 -14.84 -7.25 -11.69
N GLU A 130 -14.58 -7.88 -12.83
CA GLU A 130 -14.95 -9.27 -13.10
C GLU A 130 -14.26 -10.24 -12.14
N ASN A 131 -12.94 -10.08 -11.92
CA ASN A 131 -12.18 -10.88 -10.96
C ASN A 131 -12.70 -10.69 -9.53
N ALA A 132 -13.05 -9.46 -9.13
CA ALA A 132 -13.66 -9.19 -7.84
C ALA A 132 -15.02 -9.88 -7.71
N LYS A 133 -15.90 -9.77 -8.71
CA LYS A 133 -17.19 -10.48 -8.73
C LYS A 133 -16.98 -11.98 -8.62
N PHE A 134 -16.06 -12.57 -9.39
CA PHE A 134 -15.73 -14.00 -9.34
C PHE A 134 -15.33 -14.43 -7.91
N ILE A 135 -14.45 -13.70 -7.23
CA ILE A 135 -14.07 -13.98 -5.84
C ILE A 135 -15.29 -13.93 -4.92
N LEU A 136 -16.18 -12.94 -5.09
CA LEU A 136 -17.37 -12.77 -4.24
C LEU A 136 -18.42 -13.88 -4.38
N HIS A 137 -18.35 -14.73 -5.41
CA HIS A 137 -19.19 -15.93 -5.52
C HIS A 137 -18.73 -17.07 -4.60
N HIS A 138 -17.49 -17.02 -4.10
CA HIS A 138 -16.95 -18.05 -3.19
C HIS A 138 -17.33 -17.76 -1.75
N ARG A 139 -17.78 -18.79 -1.03
CA ARG A 139 -18.24 -18.66 0.35
C ARG A 139 -17.08 -18.78 1.35
N GLU A 140 -17.26 -18.20 2.54
CA GLU A 140 -16.29 -18.23 3.66
C GLU A 140 -16.43 -19.50 4.53
N ASP A 141 -17.29 -20.44 4.11
CA ASP A 141 -17.85 -21.49 4.95
C ASP A 141 -16.79 -22.51 5.41
N ASP A 142 -15.84 -22.88 4.53
CA ASP A 142 -14.81 -23.88 4.86
C ASP A 142 -13.46 -23.29 5.32
N GLU A 143 -13.39 -22.02 5.74
CA GLU A 143 -12.14 -21.54 6.36
C GLU A 143 -11.86 -22.24 7.70
N SER A 144 -10.58 -22.44 8.00
CA SER A 144 -10.16 -23.11 9.24
C SER A 144 -10.66 -22.38 10.50
N ALA A 145 -10.93 -23.14 11.57
CA ALA A 145 -11.31 -22.57 12.86
C ALA A 145 -10.27 -21.57 13.41
N PHE A 146 -8.99 -21.76 13.06
CA PHE A 146 -7.91 -20.83 13.41
C PHE A 146 -8.06 -19.48 12.70
N ALA A 147 -8.39 -19.47 11.41
CA ALA A 147 -8.64 -18.24 10.65
C ALA A 147 -9.90 -17.50 11.12
N LYS A 148 -10.92 -18.27 11.55
CA LYS A 148 -12.20 -17.75 12.09
C LYS A 148 -12.16 -17.40 13.58
N ALA A 149 -11.02 -17.57 14.25
CA ALA A 149 -10.92 -17.36 15.68
C ALA A 149 -11.24 -15.90 16.03
N GLU A 150 -12.15 -15.71 16.99
CA GLU A 150 -12.53 -14.38 17.48
C GLU A 150 -11.30 -13.63 18.02
N PRO A 151 -11.19 -12.31 17.79
CA PRO A 151 -10.11 -11.51 18.34
C PRO A 151 -10.16 -11.49 19.88
N GLN A 152 -9.09 -11.96 20.52
CA GLN A 152 -9.00 -12.05 21.99
C GLN A 152 -7.70 -11.45 22.55
N LEU A 153 -6.73 -11.14 21.69
CA LEU A 153 -5.42 -10.64 22.10
C LEU A 153 -5.44 -9.12 22.21
N SER A 154 -4.93 -8.60 23.32
CA SER A 154 -4.80 -7.15 23.54
C SER A 154 -3.71 -6.53 22.67
N THR A 155 -3.67 -5.20 22.63
CA THR A 155 -2.59 -4.48 21.94
C THR A 155 -1.23 -4.77 22.57
N GLU A 156 -1.14 -4.96 23.89
CA GLU A 156 0.08 -5.32 24.61
C GLU A 156 0.57 -6.73 24.25
N GLN A 157 -0.35 -7.68 24.13
CA GLN A 157 -0.01 -9.04 23.66
C GLN A 157 0.46 -9.03 22.20
N ALA A 158 -0.16 -8.20 21.35
CA ALA A 158 0.30 -7.98 19.99
C ALA A 158 1.72 -7.39 19.95
N ILE A 159 2.04 -6.41 20.81
CA ILE A 159 3.41 -5.86 20.93
C ILE A 159 4.40 -6.99 21.26
N GLN A 160 4.09 -7.83 22.25
CA GLN A 160 4.96 -8.94 22.62
C GLN A 160 5.20 -9.90 21.46
N PHE A 161 4.13 -10.29 20.76
CA PHE A 161 4.22 -11.11 19.55
C PHE A 161 5.18 -10.51 18.50
N PHE A 162 5.08 -9.20 18.24
CA PHE A 162 5.93 -8.54 17.25
C PHE A 162 7.36 -8.31 17.73
N GLU A 163 7.61 -8.11 19.03
CA GLU A 163 8.98 -8.10 19.57
C GLU A 163 9.65 -9.48 19.43
N ASP A 164 8.89 -10.56 19.55
CA ASP A 164 9.41 -11.91 19.32
C ASP A 164 9.65 -12.16 17.83
N TYR A 165 8.68 -11.83 16.97
CA TYR A 165 8.83 -11.94 15.51
C TYR A 165 9.98 -11.09 14.97
N LYS A 166 10.22 -9.91 15.55
CA LYS A 166 11.32 -9.02 15.17
C LYS A 166 12.70 -9.66 15.32
N LYS A 167 12.90 -10.56 16.30
CA LYS A 167 14.17 -11.28 16.52
C LYS A 167 14.54 -12.16 15.33
N GLU A 168 13.56 -12.50 14.50
CA GLU A 168 13.80 -13.26 13.28
C GLU A 168 14.51 -12.46 12.19
N TYR A 169 14.48 -11.13 12.24
CA TYR A 169 15.03 -10.27 11.20
C TYR A 169 16.36 -9.63 11.63
N GLY A 170 17.26 -9.45 10.66
CA GLY A 170 18.58 -8.82 10.87
C GLY A 170 18.55 -7.29 10.99
N PHE A 171 17.37 -6.68 11.20
CA PHE A 171 17.20 -5.24 11.34
C PHE A 171 16.35 -4.90 12.57
N ASN A 172 16.56 -3.70 13.11
CA ASN A 172 15.87 -3.24 14.31
C ASN A 172 14.89 -2.11 13.98
N PHE A 173 13.65 -2.22 14.42
CA PHE A 173 12.59 -1.22 14.27
C PHE A 173 11.85 -0.99 15.60
N ALA A 174 11.23 0.18 15.74
CA ALA A 174 10.41 0.50 16.91
C ALA A 174 8.98 -0.03 16.77
N ILE A 175 8.35 -0.40 17.89
CA ILE A 175 6.91 -0.70 17.92
C ILE A 175 6.22 0.44 18.68
N LYS A 176 5.24 1.07 18.03
CA LYS A 176 4.48 2.20 18.58
C LYS A 176 2.98 1.88 18.55
N THR A 177 2.19 2.66 19.28
CA THR A 177 0.72 2.58 19.22
C THR A 177 0.11 3.93 18.84
N SER A 178 -1.05 3.91 18.19
CA SER A 178 -1.82 5.11 17.84
C SER A 178 -3.32 4.86 17.88
N SER A 179 -4.08 5.86 18.33
CA SER A 179 -5.55 5.84 18.28
C SER A 179 -6.10 6.40 16.96
N ALA A 180 -5.28 7.11 16.17
CA ALA A 180 -5.70 7.82 14.96
C ALA A 180 -5.44 6.99 13.69
N MET A 181 -6.00 5.78 13.64
CA MET A 181 -5.78 4.83 12.52
C MET A 181 -7.05 4.08 12.14
N SER A 182 -7.26 3.92 10.83
CA SER A 182 -8.33 3.06 10.28
C SER A 182 -7.93 1.59 10.26
N ALA A 183 -6.66 1.29 9.93
CA ALA A 183 -6.11 -0.06 9.92
C ALA A 183 -5.68 -0.54 11.32
N ALA A 184 -5.57 -1.86 11.49
CA ALA A 184 -5.13 -2.50 12.73
C ALA A 184 -3.62 -2.31 13.01
N ALA A 185 -2.81 -2.25 11.94
CA ALA A 185 -1.41 -1.89 11.97
C ALA A 185 -1.01 -1.16 10.69
N MET A 186 0.15 -0.49 10.70
CA MET A 186 0.83 0.04 9.51
C MET A 186 2.32 0.28 9.79
N VAL A 187 3.14 0.26 8.74
CA VAL A 187 4.53 0.73 8.82
C VAL A 187 4.65 2.24 8.63
N SER A 188 5.40 2.90 9.52
CA SER A 188 5.94 4.25 9.30
C SER A 188 7.37 4.15 8.82
N ASN A 189 7.59 4.53 7.56
CA ASN A 189 8.92 4.53 6.94
C ASN A 189 9.84 5.57 7.57
N LYS A 190 9.29 6.76 7.85
CA LYS A 190 10.03 7.87 8.48
C LYS A 190 10.54 7.50 9.86
N ASP A 191 9.67 6.88 10.67
CA ASP A 191 10.01 6.49 12.03
C ASP A 191 10.70 5.11 12.12
N ARG A 192 10.76 4.37 11.02
CA ARG A 192 11.19 2.95 10.99
C ARG A 192 10.48 2.16 12.09
N ALA A 193 9.15 2.22 12.06
CA ALA A 193 8.32 1.69 13.12
C ALA A 193 7.10 0.94 12.61
N LEU A 194 6.76 -0.14 13.31
CA LEU A 194 5.44 -0.76 13.23
C LEU A 194 4.51 -0.01 14.19
N ILE A 195 3.40 0.52 13.67
CA ILE A 195 2.40 1.22 14.47
C ILE A 195 1.17 0.34 14.60
N LEU A 196 0.81 -0.02 15.83
CA LEU A 196 -0.40 -0.80 16.15
C LEU A 196 -1.55 0.11 16.59
N LYS A 197 -2.77 -0.24 16.21
CA LYS A 197 -3.96 0.48 16.67
C LYS A 197 -4.18 0.24 18.15
N LYS A 198 -4.23 1.34 18.92
CA LYS A 198 -4.49 1.29 20.36
C LYS A 198 -5.90 0.78 20.64
N ASN A 199 -6.06 -0.05 21.67
CA ASN A 199 -7.32 -0.65 22.10
C ASN A 199 -8.00 -1.51 21.02
N HIS A 200 -7.22 -2.08 20.10
CA HIS A 200 -7.70 -3.08 19.15
C HIS A 200 -7.51 -4.48 19.75
N GLN A 201 -8.50 -5.34 19.55
CA GLN A 201 -8.38 -6.77 19.83
C GLN A 201 -7.94 -7.48 18.55
N PHE A 202 -6.94 -8.36 18.67
CA PHE A 202 -6.36 -9.11 17.58
C PHE A 202 -6.67 -10.61 17.70
N SER A 203 -6.84 -11.30 16.58
CA SER A 203 -6.76 -12.76 16.54
C SER A 203 -5.32 -13.19 16.24
N GLN A 204 -4.94 -14.43 16.61
CA GLN A 204 -3.61 -14.94 16.30
C GLN A 204 -3.36 -14.98 14.78
N HIS A 205 -4.37 -15.37 14.00
CA HIS A 205 -4.30 -15.33 12.54
C HIS A 205 -4.03 -13.91 12.01
N GLN A 206 -4.71 -12.89 12.55
CA GLN A 206 -4.47 -11.50 12.16
C GLN A 206 -3.04 -11.05 12.48
N LEU A 207 -2.48 -11.45 13.63
CA LEU A 207 -1.08 -11.16 13.97
C LEU A 207 -0.12 -11.80 12.98
N ASN A 208 -0.35 -13.06 12.58
CA ASN A 208 0.47 -13.74 11.57
C ASN A 208 0.40 -13.04 10.20
N VAL A 209 -0.81 -12.68 9.74
CA VAL A 209 -1.01 -11.90 8.50
C VAL A 209 -0.19 -10.61 8.55
N LEU A 210 -0.33 -9.84 9.63
CA LEU A 210 0.37 -8.57 9.80
C LEU A 210 1.90 -8.75 9.89
N ALA A 211 2.39 -9.84 10.48
CA ALA A 211 3.82 -10.14 10.55
C ALA A 211 4.42 -10.30 9.15
N HIS A 212 3.78 -11.11 8.30
CA HIS A 212 4.27 -11.33 6.94
C HIS A 212 4.05 -10.11 6.03
N HIS A 213 2.94 -9.39 6.20
CA HIS A 213 2.60 -8.22 5.39
C HIS A 213 3.45 -6.99 5.76
N GLU A 214 3.37 -6.55 7.02
CA GLU A 214 3.99 -5.30 7.48
C GLU A 214 5.50 -5.47 7.70
N ILE A 215 5.93 -6.57 8.34
CA ILE A 215 7.35 -6.78 8.62
C ILE A 215 8.02 -7.47 7.43
N GLY A 216 7.44 -8.59 6.97
CA GLY A 216 8.03 -9.43 5.93
C GLY A 216 8.17 -8.77 4.56
N VAL A 217 7.39 -7.72 4.28
CA VAL A 217 7.51 -6.93 3.04
C VAL A 217 7.80 -5.47 3.35
N HIS A 218 6.90 -4.71 3.96
CA HIS A 218 7.06 -3.25 4.06
C HIS A 218 8.30 -2.81 4.86
N LEU A 219 8.61 -3.46 5.99
CA LEU A 219 9.86 -3.18 6.70
C LEU A 219 11.08 -3.75 5.96
N VAL A 220 11.00 -4.96 5.40
CA VAL A 220 12.09 -5.52 4.58
C VAL A 220 12.49 -4.56 3.45
N THR A 221 11.52 -4.05 2.68
CA THR A 221 11.82 -3.10 1.61
C THR A 221 12.30 -1.75 2.15
N THR A 222 11.77 -1.29 3.29
CA THR A 222 12.28 -0.09 3.98
C THR A 222 13.76 -0.20 4.36
N PHE A 223 14.16 -1.31 4.98
CA PHE A 223 15.54 -1.52 5.41
C PHE A 223 16.48 -1.81 4.25
N ASN A 224 16.05 -2.56 3.24
CA ASN A 224 16.83 -2.72 2.01
C ASN A 224 17.05 -1.37 1.31
N ALA A 225 16.03 -0.50 1.25
CA ALA A 225 16.15 0.82 0.64
C ALA A 225 17.15 1.73 1.36
N ILE A 226 17.29 1.60 2.69
CA ILE A 226 18.27 2.37 3.47
C ILE A 226 19.70 2.02 3.07
N GLU A 227 19.96 0.79 2.66
CA GLU A 227 21.28 0.32 2.23
C GLU A 227 21.60 0.63 0.76
N GLN A 228 20.59 1.09 0.00
CA GLN A 228 20.80 1.51 -1.38
C GLN A 228 21.54 2.85 -1.46
N PRO A 229 22.38 3.05 -2.50
CA PRO A 229 23.03 4.34 -2.73
C PRO A 229 22.04 5.49 -2.95
N LEU A 230 20.93 5.22 -3.64
CA LEU A 230 19.91 6.20 -3.99
C LEU A 230 18.70 6.11 -3.05
N LYS A 231 18.25 7.27 -2.58
CA LYS A 231 17.07 7.45 -1.73
C LYS A 231 15.76 7.22 -2.47
N VAL A 232 15.73 7.26 -3.82
CA VAL A 232 14.54 6.92 -4.61
C VAL A 232 13.99 5.53 -4.27
N PHE A 233 14.84 4.55 -3.90
CA PHE A 233 14.41 3.24 -3.42
C PHE A 233 13.58 3.31 -2.13
N GLY A 234 13.87 4.27 -1.24
CA GLY A 234 13.12 4.48 0.01
C GLY A 234 11.92 5.41 -0.15
N ASN A 235 12.05 6.42 -1.02
CA ASN A 235 10.96 7.31 -1.39
C ASN A 235 9.83 6.51 -2.05
N GLY A 236 10.18 5.74 -3.09
CA GLY A 236 9.26 4.99 -3.93
C GLY A 236 9.36 5.35 -5.40
N PHE A 237 9.40 4.32 -6.24
CA PHE A 237 9.32 4.45 -7.68
C PHE A 237 7.88 4.81 -8.09
N PRO A 238 7.66 5.38 -9.28
CA PRO A 238 6.31 5.58 -9.79
C PRO A 238 5.51 4.27 -9.77
N ASN A 239 4.23 4.34 -9.41
CA ASN A 239 3.32 3.18 -9.29
C ASN A 239 3.76 2.06 -8.31
N ASN A 240 4.73 2.32 -7.42
CA ASN A 240 5.20 1.32 -6.44
C ASN A 240 4.10 0.70 -5.59
N VAL A 241 3.01 1.44 -5.31
CA VAL A 241 1.94 1.01 -4.42
C VAL A 241 1.32 -0.31 -4.87
N GLU A 242 1.00 -0.47 -6.15
CA GLU A 242 0.41 -1.72 -6.64
C GLU A 242 1.36 -2.91 -6.45
N THR A 243 2.64 -2.71 -6.76
CA THR A 243 3.67 -3.74 -6.60
C THR A 243 3.89 -4.09 -5.13
N GLN A 244 4.04 -3.09 -4.24
CA GLN A 244 4.33 -3.30 -2.82
C GLN A 244 3.15 -3.96 -2.09
N GLU A 245 1.92 -3.51 -2.34
CA GLU A 245 0.74 -4.16 -1.76
C GLU A 245 0.54 -5.57 -2.34
N GLY A 246 0.82 -5.77 -3.63
CA GLY A 246 0.82 -7.08 -4.26
C GLY A 246 1.81 -8.06 -3.63
N LEU A 247 3.06 -7.62 -3.40
CA LEU A 247 4.08 -8.40 -2.70
C LEU A 247 3.62 -8.75 -1.27
N ALA A 248 3.06 -7.78 -0.56
CA ALA A 248 2.63 -7.97 0.82
C ALA A 248 1.47 -8.98 0.93
N VAL A 249 0.46 -8.91 0.05
CA VAL A 249 -0.62 -9.92 0.02
C VAL A 249 -0.09 -11.28 -0.49
N PHE A 250 0.86 -11.29 -1.43
CA PHE A 250 1.52 -12.53 -1.84
C PHE A 250 2.34 -13.16 -0.70
N ALA A 251 2.86 -12.37 0.24
CA ALA A 251 3.49 -12.88 1.47
C ALA A 251 2.46 -13.49 2.43
N GLU A 252 1.23 -12.95 2.49
CA GLU A 252 0.11 -13.61 3.19
C GLU A 252 -0.16 -14.99 2.56
N TYR A 253 -0.15 -15.09 1.22
CA TYR A 253 -0.34 -16.34 0.49
C TYR A 253 0.79 -17.35 0.76
N MET A 254 2.05 -16.99 0.53
CA MET A 254 3.19 -17.89 0.70
C MET A 254 3.37 -18.37 2.13
N SER A 255 2.93 -17.58 3.13
CA SER A 255 2.95 -17.98 4.53
C SER A 255 1.78 -18.89 4.94
N GLY A 256 0.79 -19.10 4.07
CA GLY A 256 -0.42 -19.86 4.36
C GLY A 256 -1.45 -19.11 5.21
N ASN A 257 -1.39 -17.77 5.25
CA ASN A 257 -2.32 -16.93 6.00
C ASN A 257 -3.28 -16.11 5.10
N LEU A 258 -3.19 -16.25 3.77
CA LEU A 258 -4.20 -15.69 2.87
C LEU A 258 -5.44 -16.59 2.88
N THR A 259 -6.59 -16.01 3.17
CA THR A 259 -7.87 -16.73 3.25
C THR A 259 -8.87 -16.26 2.19
N VAL A 260 -9.97 -17.00 2.01
CA VAL A 260 -11.05 -16.61 1.09
C VAL A 260 -11.75 -15.32 1.56
N SER A 261 -12.00 -15.15 2.85
CA SER A 261 -12.54 -13.94 3.47
C SER A 261 -11.62 -12.74 3.24
N ARG A 262 -10.30 -12.95 3.28
CA ARG A 262 -9.33 -11.92 2.95
C ARG A 262 -9.37 -11.55 1.47
N LEU A 263 -9.43 -12.53 0.55
CA LEU A 263 -9.63 -12.26 -0.88
C LEU A 263 -10.95 -11.52 -1.15
N ARG A 264 -12.03 -11.91 -0.48
CA ARG A 264 -13.33 -11.25 -0.56
C ARG A 264 -13.24 -9.80 -0.07
N GLU A 265 -12.52 -9.52 1.01
CA GLU A 265 -12.27 -8.14 1.47
C GLU A 265 -11.60 -7.29 0.37
N LEU A 266 -10.59 -7.84 -0.32
CA LEU A 266 -9.94 -7.16 -1.45
C LEU A 266 -10.90 -6.98 -2.64
N ALA A 267 -11.73 -7.97 -2.93
CA ALA A 267 -12.76 -7.87 -3.97
C ALA A 267 -13.80 -6.80 -3.65
N TYR A 268 -14.29 -6.72 -2.40
CA TYR A 268 -15.19 -5.66 -1.96
C TYR A 268 -14.57 -4.27 -2.11
N ARG A 269 -13.27 -4.12 -1.88
CA ARG A 269 -12.55 -2.85 -2.12
C ARG A 269 -12.53 -2.46 -3.60
N VAL A 270 -12.40 -3.43 -4.51
CA VAL A 270 -12.51 -3.19 -5.96
C VAL A 270 -13.93 -2.77 -6.32
N ILE A 271 -14.96 -3.48 -5.85
CA ILE A 271 -16.37 -3.12 -6.09
C ILE A 271 -16.71 -1.74 -5.53
N ALA A 272 -16.22 -1.41 -4.33
CA ALA A 272 -16.40 -0.10 -3.72
C ALA A 272 -15.79 1.01 -4.57
N THR A 273 -14.58 0.77 -5.09
CA THR A 273 -13.88 1.71 -5.97
C THR A 273 -14.59 1.86 -7.31
N ASP A 274 -15.07 0.77 -7.89
CA ASP A 274 -15.89 0.78 -9.11
C ASP A 274 -17.19 1.60 -8.91
N SER A 275 -17.85 1.43 -7.77
CA SER A 275 -19.03 2.22 -7.39
C SER A 275 -18.71 3.71 -7.30
N LEU A 276 -17.63 4.08 -6.61
CA LEU A 276 -17.16 5.48 -6.52
C LEU A 276 -16.92 6.07 -7.91
N ILE A 277 -16.24 5.36 -8.82
CA ILE A 277 -15.93 5.92 -10.14
C ILE A 277 -17.14 6.08 -11.04
N LYS A 278 -18.22 5.34 -10.76
CA LYS A 278 -19.52 5.49 -11.43
C LYS A 278 -20.34 6.66 -10.90
N GLY A 279 -19.80 7.43 -9.95
CA GLY A 279 -20.42 8.62 -9.38
C GLY A 279 -21.31 8.35 -8.17
N ASN A 280 -21.32 7.11 -7.66
CA ASN A 280 -22.12 6.78 -6.48
C ASN A 280 -21.53 7.42 -5.22
N ASP A 281 -22.40 7.93 -4.36
CA ASP A 281 -22.02 8.52 -3.09
C ASP A 281 -21.68 7.47 -2.01
N PHE A 282 -21.38 7.92 -0.78
CA PHE A 282 -21.04 7.03 0.32
C PHE A 282 -22.18 6.05 0.63
N THR A 283 -23.41 6.55 0.67
CA THR A 283 -24.60 5.77 1.00
C THR A 283 -24.89 4.72 -0.06
N GLU A 284 -24.81 5.09 -1.33
CA GLU A 284 -25.00 4.19 -2.47
C GLU A 284 -23.95 3.09 -2.51
N THR A 285 -22.66 3.42 -2.35
CA THR A 285 -21.58 2.42 -2.26
C THR A 285 -21.75 1.50 -1.05
N PHE A 286 -22.13 2.04 0.12
CA PHE A 286 -22.42 1.23 1.30
C PHE A 286 -23.57 0.24 1.03
N ASN A 287 -24.68 0.72 0.46
CA ASN A 287 -25.85 -0.09 0.17
C ASN A 287 -25.56 -1.18 -0.87
N LEU A 288 -24.73 -0.88 -1.88
CA LEU A 288 -24.24 -1.89 -2.84
C LEU A 288 -23.55 -3.04 -2.10
N ILE A 289 -22.56 -2.73 -1.25
CA ILE A 289 -21.73 -3.74 -0.59
C ILE A 289 -22.51 -4.48 0.50
N HIS A 290 -23.30 -3.76 1.31
CA HIS A 290 -24.05 -4.33 2.42
C HIS A 290 -25.29 -5.10 1.95
N ASN A 291 -26.15 -4.47 1.14
CA ASN A 291 -27.45 -5.05 0.81
C ASN A 291 -27.38 -5.97 -0.41
N GLN A 292 -26.61 -5.62 -1.44
CA GLN A 292 -26.56 -6.45 -2.66
C GLN A 292 -25.54 -7.58 -2.55
N TYR A 293 -24.35 -7.30 -2.00
CA TYR A 293 -23.31 -8.32 -1.84
C TYR A 293 -23.22 -8.93 -0.43
N GLY A 294 -24.13 -8.55 0.48
CA GLY A 294 -24.32 -9.24 1.77
C GLY A 294 -23.20 -9.11 2.80
N LEU A 295 -22.30 -8.14 2.66
CA LEU A 295 -21.27 -7.91 3.69
C LEU A 295 -21.89 -7.29 4.94
N ASP A 296 -21.44 -7.65 6.15
CA ASP A 296 -21.98 -7.03 7.36
C ASP A 296 -21.75 -5.52 7.41
N ARG A 297 -22.61 -4.81 8.14
CA ARG A 297 -22.63 -3.34 8.17
C ARG A 297 -21.31 -2.71 8.66
N GLU A 298 -20.57 -3.36 9.56
CA GLU A 298 -19.34 -2.78 10.11
C GLU A 298 -18.21 -2.88 9.09
N ARG A 299 -18.03 -4.06 8.46
CA ARG A 299 -17.06 -4.24 7.38
C ARG A 299 -17.42 -3.38 6.16
N ALA A 300 -18.70 -3.32 5.78
CA ALA A 300 -19.18 -2.49 4.67
C ALA A 300 -18.92 -1.00 4.89
N PHE A 301 -19.17 -0.48 6.09
CA PHE A 301 -18.86 0.92 6.43
C PHE A 301 -17.36 1.19 6.32
N ASN A 302 -16.51 0.29 6.84
CA ASN A 302 -15.06 0.46 6.81
C ASN A 302 -14.50 0.46 5.39
N ILE A 303 -14.97 -0.43 4.51
CA ILE A 303 -14.56 -0.45 3.10
C ILE A 303 -15.02 0.81 2.38
N THR A 304 -16.28 1.21 2.58
CA THR A 304 -16.85 2.44 1.99
C THR A 304 -16.06 3.67 2.43
N LEU A 305 -15.75 3.80 3.72
CA LEU A 305 -14.89 4.85 4.28
C LEU A 305 -13.51 4.90 3.63
N ARG A 306 -12.87 3.76 3.41
CA ARG A 306 -11.52 3.70 2.83
C ARG A 306 -11.49 4.24 1.40
N VAL A 307 -12.55 4.00 0.64
CA VAL A 307 -12.70 4.46 -0.75
C VAL A 307 -13.20 5.90 -0.82
N HIS A 308 -14.13 6.31 0.03
CA HIS A 308 -14.72 7.66 -0.03
C HIS A 308 -13.92 8.75 0.71
N ARG A 309 -12.92 8.38 1.52
CA ARG A 309 -12.08 9.37 2.21
C ARG A 309 -11.32 10.27 1.23
N GLY A 310 -11.06 11.50 1.66
CA GLY A 310 -10.39 12.52 0.86
C GLY A 310 -11.26 13.13 -0.25
N GLY A 311 -12.46 12.57 -0.50
CA GLY A 311 -13.31 12.90 -1.66
C GLY A 311 -13.31 11.81 -2.73
N GLY A 312 -12.63 10.68 -2.52
CA GLY A 312 -12.57 9.56 -3.47
C GLY A 312 -11.14 9.07 -3.69
N PHE A 313 -10.76 8.00 -3.00
CA PHE A 313 -9.41 7.44 -2.95
C PHE A 313 -9.37 6.03 -3.55
N THR A 314 -8.83 5.90 -4.76
CA THR A 314 -8.90 4.67 -5.56
C THR A 314 -7.76 3.67 -5.33
N LYS A 315 -6.81 3.97 -4.42
CA LYS A 315 -5.68 3.10 -4.07
C LYS A 315 -6.08 1.65 -3.80
N ASP A 316 -7.20 1.45 -3.11
CA ASP A 316 -7.54 0.15 -2.54
C ASP A 316 -7.89 -0.92 -3.59
N ALA A 317 -8.20 -0.51 -4.84
CA ALA A 317 -8.35 -1.45 -5.96
C ALA A 317 -7.03 -2.11 -6.37
N LEU A 318 -5.88 -1.47 -6.09
CA LEU A 318 -4.55 -1.95 -6.48
C LEU A 318 -4.10 -3.19 -5.71
N TYR A 319 -4.70 -3.52 -4.56
CA TYR A 319 -4.30 -4.70 -3.78
C TYR A 319 -4.55 -5.99 -4.55
N LEU A 320 -5.75 -6.16 -5.12
CA LEU A 320 -6.10 -7.38 -5.85
C LEU A 320 -5.33 -7.47 -7.18
N SER A 321 -5.22 -6.36 -7.90
CA SER A 321 -4.44 -6.29 -9.14
C SER A 321 -2.96 -6.58 -8.90
N GLY A 322 -2.37 -5.99 -7.86
CA GLY A 322 -1.00 -6.23 -7.43
C GLY A 322 -0.77 -7.69 -7.05
N LEU A 323 -1.66 -8.29 -6.25
CA LEU A 323 -1.57 -9.72 -5.91
C LEU A 323 -1.54 -10.58 -7.16
N GLN A 324 -2.45 -10.32 -8.12
CA GLN A 324 -2.52 -11.09 -9.34
C GLN A 324 -1.22 -10.97 -10.17
N LYS A 325 -0.70 -9.75 -10.35
CA LYS A 325 0.55 -9.51 -11.09
C LYS A 325 1.73 -10.25 -10.44
N ILE A 326 1.87 -10.20 -9.12
CA ILE A 326 2.94 -10.86 -8.38
C ILE A 326 2.78 -12.39 -8.39
N TYR A 327 1.56 -12.89 -8.22
CA TYR A 327 1.27 -14.33 -8.31
C TYR A 327 1.62 -14.88 -9.69
N ASN A 328 1.21 -14.22 -10.78
CA ASN A 328 1.55 -14.63 -12.14
C ASN A 328 3.06 -14.64 -12.39
N ARG A 329 3.77 -13.62 -11.89
CA ARG A 329 5.23 -13.55 -11.93
C ARG A 329 5.88 -14.72 -11.18
N HIS A 330 5.35 -15.10 -10.02
CA HIS A 330 5.81 -16.26 -9.26
C HIS A 330 5.61 -17.57 -10.05
N GLN A 331 4.43 -17.76 -10.65
CA GLN A 331 4.13 -18.94 -11.48
C GLN A 331 5.02 -19.04 -12.72
N ALA A 332 5.47 -17.90 -13.26
CA ALA A 332 6.45 -17.85 -14.35
C ALA A 332 7.90 -18.14 -13.89
N GLY A 333 8.14 -18.40 -12.60
CA GLY A 333 9.48 -18.65 -12.05
C GLY A 333 10.39 -17.42 -12.03
N GLU A 334 9.81 -16.22 -12.15
CA GLU A 334 10.59 -14.99 -12.23
C GLU A 334 11.05 -14.52 -10.84
N ASN A 335 12.26 -13.98 -10.79
CA ASN A 335 12.89 -13.52 -9.56
C ASN A 335 12.18 -12.26 -8.97
N MET A 336 11.99 -12.25 -7.64
CA MET A 336 11.35 -11.16 -6.87
C MET A 336 12.33 -10.20 -6.17
N GLU A 337 13.62 -10.53 -6.09
CA GLU A 337 14.63 -9.80 -5.32
C GLU A 337 14.72 -8.33 -5.74
N SER A 338 14.67 -8.03 -7.06
CA SER A 338 14.69 -6.64 -7.56
C SER A 338 13.52 -5.80 -7.04
N LEU A 339 12.35 -6.42 -6.79
CA LEU A 339 11.18 -5.72 -6.26
C LEU A 339 11.28 -5.49 -4.74
N LEU A 340 12.17 -6.20 -4.06
CA LEU A 340 12.43 -6.09 -2.61
C LEU A 340 13.59 -5.14 -2.26
N MET A 341 14.30 -4.58 -3.25
CA MET A 341 15.39 -3.61 -3.05
C MET A 341 14.95 -2.30 -2.39
N GLY A 342 13.65 -2.05 -2.40
CA GLY A 342 13.01 -0.87 -1.86
C GLY A 342 11.57 -0.85 -2.34
N LYS A 343 10.97 0.33 -2.39
CA LYS A 343 9.66 0.57 -2.97
C LYS A 343 9.74 0.64 -4.50
N CYS A 344 10.16 -0.45 -5.11
CA CYS A 344 10.24 -0.60 -6.57
C CYS A 344 8.86 -0.95 -7.14
N SER A 345 8.72 -0.78 -8.45
CA SER A 345 7.54 -1.17 -9.24
C SER A 345 7.92 -2.10 -10.38
N LEU A 346 6.99 -2.97 -10.77
CA LEU A 346 7.15 -3.90 -11.89
C LEU A 346 7.53 -3.17 -13.19
N GLU A 347 6.90 -2.03 -13.46
CA GLU A 347 7.10 -1.24 -14.68
C GLU A 347 8.52 -0.68 -14.80
N TYR A 348 9.23 -0.49 -13.68
CA TYR A 348 10.56 0.10 -13.62
C TYR A 348 11.67 -0.91 -13.34
N LEU A 349 11.39 -2.22 -13.44
CA LEU A 349 12.43 -3.25 -13.40
C LEU A 349 13.58 -3.00 -14.40
N PRO A 350 13.35 -2.51 -15.63
CA PRO A 350 14.44 -2.12 -16.53
C PRO A 350 15.35 -1.02 -15.96
N SER A 351 14.76 -0.01 -15.29
CA SER A 351 15.52 1.05 -14.61
C SER A 351 16.30 0.51 -13.41
N VAL A 352 15.70 -0.38 -12.61
CA VAL A 352 16.40 -1.04 -11.50
C VAL A 352 17.62 -1.82 -12.00
N LYS A 353 17.44 -2.61 -13.07
CA LYS A 353 18.54 -3.35 -13.71
C LYS A 353 19.64 -2.39 -14.18
N ARG A 354 19.27 -1.29 -14.84
CA ARG A 354 20.25 -0.29 -15.29
C ARG A 354 21.02 0.32 -14.12
N LEU A 355 20.35 0.67 -13.03
CA LEU A 355 20.99 1.18 -11.82
C LEU A 355 21.97 0.17 -11.22
N GLN A 356 21.67 -1.13 -11.25
CA GLN A 356 22.60 -2.18 -10.82
C GLN A 356 23.83 -2.26 -11.75
N GLU A 357 23.64 -2.23 -13.06
CA GLU A 357 24.72 -2.30 -14.06
C GLU A 357 25.74 -1.17 -13.91
N VAL A 358 25.27 0.05 -13.58
CA VAL A 358 26.14 1.22 -13.38
C VAL A 358 26.60 1.41 -11.92
N GLY A 359 26.27 0.47 -11.03
CA GLY A 359 26.70 0.49 -9.63
C GLY A 359 25.97 1.50 -8.73
N LEU A 360 24.83 2.03 -9.18
CA LEU A 360 23.93 2.90 -8.41
C LEU A 360 22.85 2.14 -7.61
N ALA A 361 22.84 0.80 -7.70
CA ALA A 361 22.04 -0.06 -6.85
C ALA A 361 22.83 -1.31 -6.46
N LYS A 362 22.57 -1.82 -5.26
CA LYS A 362 23.25 -2.99 -4.67
C LYS A 362 22.25 -4.12 -4.43
N PRO A 363 22.68 -5.40 -4.41
CA PRO A 363 21.83 -6.51 -4.01
C PRO A 363 21.15 -6.29 -2.66
N ILE A 364 20.02 -6.96 -2.43
CA ILE A 364 19.31 -6.91 -1.14
C ILE A 364 20.09 -7.63 -0.04
N THR A 365 19.99 -7.11 1.18
CA THR A 365 20.54 -7.77 2.38
C THR A 365 19.46 -8.56 3.10
N PHE A 366 18.26 -7.99 3.22
CA PHE A 366 17.14 -8.58 3.94
C PHE A 366 16.18 -9.24 2.95
N LYS A 367 15.87 -10.51 3.17
CA LYS A 367 14.92 -11.28 2.35
C LYS A 367 13.55 -11.35 3.01
N CYS A 368 12.51 -11.41 2.18
CA CYS A 368 11.18 -11.79 2.63
C CYS A 368 11.16 -13.29 2.96
N LYS A 369 11.13 -13.63 4.25
CA LYS A 369 11.25 -15.03 4.70
C LYS A 369 10.13 -15.95 4.20
N SER A 370 8.90 -15.42 4.05
CA SER A 370 7.78 -16.20 3.55
C SER A 370 7.96 -16.63 2.10
N TYR A 371 8.81 -15.97 1.31
CA TYR A 371 9.03 -16.36 -0.09
C TYR A 371 9.95 -17.58 -0.26
N ASN A 372 10.58 -18.08 0.81
CA ASN A 372 11.47 -19.23 0.72
C ASN A 372 10.73 -20.55 0.48
N PHE A 373 9.52 -20.69 1.04
CA PHE A 373 8.70 -21.90 0.94
C PHE A 373 7.24 -21.51 0.83
N ASN A 374 6.51 -22.16 -0.09
CA ASN A 374 5.07 -22.00 -0.17
C ASN A 374 4.39 -22.87 0.89
N ASN A 375 3.92 -22.24 1.96
CA ASN A 375 3.20 -22.86 3.05
C ASN A 375 1.67 -22.79 2.87
N ASN A 376 1.17 -22.31 1.72
CA ASN A 376 -0.25 -22.32 1.43
C ASN A 376 -0.77 -23.77 1.35
N LYS A 377 -1.79 -24.06 2.16
CA LYS A 377 -2.50 -25.35 2.16
C LYS A 377 -3.97 -25.20 1.74
N ASP A 378 -4.46 -23.98 1.55
CA ASP A 378 -5.83 -23.73 1.11
C ASP A 378 -5.92 -23.88 -0.42
N GLN A 379 -6.42 -25.03 -0.85
CA GLN A 379 -6.61 -25.35 -2.27
C GLN A 379 -7.65 -24.44 -2.94
N ARG A 380 -8.58 -23.86 -2.20
CA ARG A 380 -9.58 -22.93 -2.76
C ARG A 380 -8.94 -21.58 -3.05
N VAL A 381 -8.11 -21.07 -2.13
CA VAL A 381 -7.32 -19.85 -2.38
C VAL A 381 -6.43 -20.04 -3.60
N GLU A 382 -5.73 -21.18 -3.69
CA GLU A 382 -4.92 -21.53 -4.86
C GLU A 382 -5.76 -21.51 -6.15
N TRP A 383 -6.87 -22.24 -6.15
CA TRP A 383 -7.75 -22.36 -7.30
C TRP A 383 -8.32 -21.01 -7.73
N ILE A 384 -8.75 -20.16 -6.79
CA ILE A 384 -9.25 -18.82 -7.09
C ILE A 384 -8.17 -18.00 -7.81
N LEU A 385 -6.94 -17.98 -7.29
CA LEU A 385 -5.84 -17.21 -7.88
C LEU A 385 -5.46 -17.70 -9.28
N GLN A 386 -5.45 -19.01 -9.51
CA GLN A 386 -5.18 -19.62 -10.82
C GLN A 386 -6.26 -19.28 -11.87
N ASN A 387 -7.49 -19.00 -11.43
CA ASN A 387 -8.64 -18.78 -12.30
C ASN A 387 -9.05 -17.29 -12.39
N LEU A 388 -8.25 -16.36 -11.85
CA LEU A 388 -8.43 -14.95 -12.14
C LEU A 388 -8.11 -14.68 -13.62
N LYS A 389 -8.99 -13.97 -14.31
CA LYS A 389 -8.86 -13.62 -15.73
C LYS A 389 -7.55 -12.89 -16.00
#